data_AF-A0A1S8WGS6-F1
#
_entry.id   AF-A0A1S8WGS6-F1
#
_cell.length_a   1.000
_cell.length_b   1.000
_cell.length_c   1.000
_cell.angle_alpha   90.00
_cell.angle_beta   90.00
_cell.angle_gamma   90.00
#
_symmetry.space_group_name_H-M   'P 1'
#
loop_
_entity.id
_entity.type
_entity.pdbx_description
1 polymer ?
#
loop_
_entity_poly.entity_id
_entity_poly.type
_entity_poly.pdbx_seq_one_letter_code
_entity_poly.pdbx_strand_id
1 'polypeptide(L)'
;VTLAAGPCHKFAHTLEPYLRELGLPVKLVRGIVTLEEDYIVCRRDQELTPEQCRVLKLFELQLSEFRVAIIAFWSEEEGVLEVSDSDSRQMITSLAPAVRVTCQKLDDGQYYFIPEVVPDEPEDALMTDGGQ
;
A
#
# COMPACT_ATOMS: atom_id res chain seq x y z
N VAL A 1 2.03 -4.07 2.34
CA VAL A 1 1.32 -4.05 1.03
C VAL A 1 1.67 -5.31 0.27
N THR A 2 0.66 -6.08 -0.12
CA THR A 2 0.82 -7.29 -0.94
C THR A 2 0.08 -7.13 -2.26
N LEU A 3 0.73 -7.39 -3.38
CA LEU A 3 0.11 -7.43 -4.70
C LEU A 3 -0.39 -8.84 -4.98
N ALA A 4 -1.63 -8.94 -5.44
CA ALA A 4 -2.23 -10.20 -5.82
C ALA A 4 -1.64 -10.77 -7.11
N ALA A 5 -1.38 -12.07 -7.14
CA ALA A 5 -1.14 -12.82 -8.36
C ALA A 5 -2.31 -12.65 -9.34
N GLY A 6 -2.01 -12.63 -10.63
CA GLY A 6 -3.01 -12.56 -11.68
C GLY A 6 -2.74 -11.47 -12.73
N PRO A 7 -3.67 -11.31 -13.68
CA PRO A 7 -3.50 -10.41 -14.81
C PRO A 7 -3.67 -8.93 -14.42
N CYS A 8 -2.66 -8.12 -14.73
CA CYS A 8 -2.65 -6.67 -14.54
C CYS A 8 -3.08 -5.97 -15.84
N HIS A 9 -4.38 -6.04 -16.15
CA HIS A 9 -4.95 -5.48 -17.39
C HIS A 9 -4.75 -3.97 -17.56
N LYS A 10 -4.48 -3.25 -16.47
CA LYS A 10 -4.18 -1.81 -16.49
C LYS A 10 -2.82 -1.49 -17.12
N PHE A 11 -1.87 -2.43 -17.15
CA PHE A 11 -0.55 -2.20 -17.72
C PHE A 11 -0.50 -2.56 -19.21
N ALA A 12 0.20 -1.72 -19.97
CA ALA A 12 0.59 -2.04 -21.33
C ALA A 12 1.65 -3.16 -21.35
N HIS A 13 1.59 -4.04 -22.36
CA HIS A 13 2.55 -5.13 -22.53
C HIS A 13 4.01 -4.67 -22.60
N THR A 14 4.26 -3.44 -23.08
CA THR A 14 5.60 -2.85 -23.18
C THR A 14 6.23 -2.52 -21.83
N LEU A 15 5.43 -2.42 -20.75
CA LEU A 15 5.94 -2.15 -19.40
C LEU A 15 6.51 -3.40 -18.72
N GLU A 16 6.25 -4.59 -19.26
CA GLU A 16 6.67 -5.85 -18.66
C GLU A 16 8.17 -5.90 -18.35
N PRO A 17 9.10 -5.57 -19.27
CA PRO A 17 10.54 -5.62 -18.97
C PRO A 17 10.94 -4.69 -17.82
N TYR A 18 10.33 -3.50 -17.75
CA TYR A 18 10.59 -2.53 -16.68
C TYR A 18 10.05 -3.01 -15.33
N LEU A 19 8.87 -3.63 -15.30
CA LEU A 19 8.31 -4.22 -14.08
C LEU A 19 9.19 -5.37 -13.58
N ARG A 20 9.72 -6.20 -14.48
CA ARG A 20 10.69 -7.26 -14.15
C ARG A 20 12.00 -6.69 -13.59
N GLU A 21 12.51 -5.60 -14.17
CA GLU A 21 13.71 -4.91 -13.68
C GLU A 21 13.51 -4.33 -12.27
N LEU A 22 12.29 -3.89 -11.95
CA LEU A 22 11.90 -3.48 -10.59
C LEU A 22 11.73 -4.66 -9.60
N GLY A 23 11.96 -5.89 -10.04
CA GLY A 23 11.92 -7.10 -9.20
C GLY A 23 10.54 -7.76 -9.10
N LEU A 24 9.54 -7.33 -9.89
CA LEU A 24 8.23 -7.98 -9.89
C LEU A 24 8.28 -9.31 -10.65
N PRO A 25 7.70 -10.40 -10.12
CA PRO A 25 7.58 -11.69 -10.80
C PRO A 25 6.48 -11.63 -11.86
N VAL A 26 6.77 -11.02 -13.02
CA VAL A 26 5.81 -10.82 -14.11
C VAL A 26 6.18 -11.61 -15.38
N LYS A 27 5.13 -11.99 -16.10
CA LYS A 27 5.22 -12.55 -17.46
C LYS A 27 4.13 -12.01 -18.36
N LEU A 28 4.34 -12.10 -19.67
CA LEU A 28 3.27 -11.88 -20.65
C LEU A 28 2.49 -13.18 -20.87
N VAL A 29 1.21 -13.20 -20.49
CA VAL A 29 0.26 -14.26 -20.84
C VAL A 29 -0.70 -13.71 -21.87
N ARG A 30 -0.63 -14.21 -23.11
CA ARG A 30 -1.48 -13.73 -24.23
C ARG A 30 -1.41 -12.21 -24.42
N GLY A 31 -0.22 -11.62 -24.24
CA GLY A 31 0.01 -10.18 -24.38
C GLY A 31 -0.42 -9.33 -23.17
N ILE A 32 -0.89 -9.95 -22.08
CA ILE A 32 -1.27 -9.25 -20.85
C ILE A 32 -0.17 -9.45 -19.80
N VAL A 33 0.26 -8.37 -19.16
CA VAL A 33 1.18 -8.42 -18.00
C VAL A 33 0.48 -9.17 -16.88
N THR A 34 1.08 -10.25 -16.40
CA THR A 34 0.51 -11.13 -15.37
C THR A 34 1.54 -11.33 -14.28
N LEU A 35 1.17 -11.02 -13.03
CA LEU A 35 1.96 -11.34 -11.85
C LEU A 35 1.82 -12.85 -11.57
N GLU A 36 2.93 -13.57 -11.47
CA GLU A 36 2.94 -15.02 -11.38
C GLU A 36 2.55 -15.53 -9.99
N GLU A 37 2.90 -14.78 -8.96
CA GLU A 37 2.70 -15.09 -7.55
C GLU A 37 2.39 -13.82 -6.75
N ASP A 38 1.84 -13.98 -5.55
CA ASP A 38 1.60 -12.85 -4.65
C ASP A 38 2.96 -12.21 -4.28
N TYR A 39 3.06 -10.89 -4.40
CA TYR A 39 4.31 -10.18 -4.19
C TYR A 39 4.20 -9.18 -3.03
N ILE A 40 5.02 -9.36 -2.01
CA ILE A 40 5.10 -8.43 -0.87
C ILE A 40 5.99 -7.25 -1.26
N VAL A 41 5.38 -6.09 -1.50
CA VAL A 41 6.14 -4.88 -1.86
C VAL A 41 6.87 -4.34 -0.64
N CYS A 42 6.18 -4.24 0.50
CA CYS A 42 6.74 -3.74 1.76
C CYS A 42 5.91 -4.22 2.95
N ARG A 43 6.54 -4.23 4.14
CA ARG A 43 5.87 -4.45 5.43
C ARG A 43 5.71 -3.14 6.18
N ARG A 44 4.83 -3.15 7.18
CA ARG A 44 4.68 -2.02 8.12
C ARG A 44 6.02 -1.75 8.82
N ASP A 45 6.29 -0.48 9.08
CA ASP A 45 7.50 0.04 9.75
C ASP A 45 8.83 -0.27 9.03
N GLN A 46 8.78 -0.75 7.79
CA GLN A 46 9.96 -0.97 6.96
C GLN A 46 10.28 0.30 6.16
N GLU A 47 11.57 0.71 6.14
CA GLU A 47 12.05 1.74 5.21
C GLU A 47 11.90 1.29 3.75
N LEU A 48 11.33 2.15 2.91
CA LEU A 48 11.07 1.83 1.50
C LEU A 48 12.30 2.09 0.63
N THR A 49 12.67 1.13 -0.20
CA THR A 49 13.68 1.34 -1.25
C THR A 49 13.11 2.16 -2.42
N PRO A 50 13.96 2.78 -3.26
CA PRO A 50 13.50 3.49 -4.46
C PRO A 50 12.69 2.60 -5.42
N GLU A 51 13.04 1.32 -5.55
CA GLU A 51 12.35 0.34 -6.39
C GLU A 51 10.95 0.05 -5.83
N GLN A 52 10.84 -0.20 -4.51
CA GLN A 52 9.54 -0.37 -3.84
C GLN A 52 8.67 0.88 -4.00
N CYS A 53 9.25 2.08 -3.85
CA CYS A 53 8.52 3.33 -4.06
C CYS A 53 8.01 3.48 -5.50
N ARG A 54 8.79 3.06 -6.50
CA ARG A 54 8.38 3.07 -7.92
C ARG A 54 7.24 2.08 -8.15
N VAL A 55 7.33 0.88 -7.58
CA VAL A 55 6.26 -0.12 -7.63
C VAL A 55 4.98 0.44 -7.02
N LEU A 56 5.02 0.99 -5.80
CA LEU A 56 3.84 1.59 -5.16
C LEU A 56 3.20 2.68 -6.02
N LYS A 57 4.00 3.53 -6.67
CA LYS A 57 3.51 4.56 -7.59
C LYS A 57 2.84 3.97 -8.84
N LEU A 58 3.42 2.94 -9.45
CA LEU A 58 2.85 2.27 -10.63
C LEU A 58 1.52 1.58 -10.31
N PHE A 59 1.36 1.07 -9.09
CA PHE A 59 0.13 0.48 -8.59
C PHE A 59 -0.83 1.50 -7.96
N GLU A 60 -0.54 2.81 -8.09
CA GLU A 60 -1.37 3.92 -7.62
C GLU A 60 -1.64 3.91 -6.11
N LEU A 61 -0.72 3.34 -5.33
CA LEU A 61 -0.83 3.21 -3.88
C LEU A 61 -0.16 4.40 -3.18
N GLN A 62 -0.96 5.14 -2.42
CA GLN A 62 -0.51 6.28 -1.64
C GLN A 62 -0.33 5.86 -0.18
N LEU A 63 0.92 5.62 0.23
CA LEU A 63 1.25 5.22 1.61
C LEU A 63 1.64 6.38 2.52
N SER A 64 1.85 7.58 1.97
CA SER A 64 2.27 8.75 2.73
C SER A 64 1.10 9.72 2.86
N GLU A 65 0.70 9.97 4.10
CA GLU A 65 -0.30 11.00 4.42
C GLU A 65 0.42 12.28 4.81
N PHE A 66 0.19 13.36 4.06
CA PHE A 66 0.65 14.68 4.47
C PHE A 66 -0.25 15.21 5.58
N ARG A 67 0.34 15.69 6.67
CA ARG A 67 -0.39 16.19 7.83
C ARG A 67 0.14 17.54 8.29
N VAL A 68 -0.77 18.38 8.76
CA VAL A 68 -0.45 19.65 9.42
C VAL A 68 -0.69 19.49 10.91
N ALA A 69 0.39 19.56 11.69
CA ALA A 69 0.30 19.63 13.14
C ALA A 69 0.11 21.09 13.55
N ILE A 70 -1.02 21.40 14.20
CA ILE A 70 -1.21 22.71 14.84
C ILE A 70 -0.38 22.70 16.13
N ILE A 71 0.60 23.59 16.20
CA ILE A 71 1.52 23.71 17.35
C ILE A 71 1.12 24.82 18.32
N ALA A 72 0.35 25.79 17.86
CA ALA A 72 -0.18 26.88 18.68
C ALA A 72 -1.32 27.58 17.94
N PHE A 73 -2.17 28.26 18.69
CA PHE A 73 -3.15 29.21 18.17
C PHE A 73 -3.20 30.44 19.06
N TRP A 74 -3.70 31.55 18.54
CA TRP A 74 -3.92 32.77 19.31
C TRP A 74 -5.41 33.05 19.48
N SER A 75 -5.82 33.50 20.66
CA SER A 75 -7.15 34.02 20.94
C SER A 75 -7.07 35.38 21.64
N GLU A 76 -8.10 36.21 21.49
CA GLU A 76 -8.18 37.53 22.13
C GLU A 76 -8.24 37.43 23.66
N GLU A 77 -8.90 36.38 24.17
CA GLU A 77 -9.10 36.17 25.60
C GLU A 77 -7.85 35.59 26.31
N GLU A 78 -7.16 34.64 25.68
CA GLU A 78 -6.11 33.86 26.33
C GLU A 78 -4.70 34.10 25.75
N GLY A 79 -4.59 34.88 24.66
CA GLY A 79 -3.31 35.11 23.99
C GLY A 79 -2.85 33.89 23.19
N VAL A 80 -1.53 33.66 23.12
CA VAL A 80 -0.97 32.49 22.43
C VAL A 80 -1.10 31.26 23.32
N LEU A 81 -1.82 30.25 22.83
CA LEU A 81 -1.97 28.94 23.44
C LEU A 81 -1.19 27.91 22.63
N GLU A 82 -0.22 27.28 23.27
CA GLU A 82 0.55 26.19 22.68
C GLU A 82 -0.26 24.89 22.75
N VAL A 83 -0.25 24.12 21.66
CA VAL A 83 -0.91 22.82 21.56
C VAL A 83 0.14 21.74 21.79
N SER A 84 -0.18 20.76 22.64
CA SER A 84 0.77 19.70 22.94
C SER A 84 1.02 18.80 21.72
N ASP A 85 2.27 18.34 21.55
CA ASP A 85 2.67 17.42 20.47
C ASP A 85 1.88 16.10 20.50
N SER A 86 1.36 15.70 21.66
CA SER A 86 0.46 14.54 21.80
C SER A 86 -0.91 14.75 21.15
N ASP A 87 -1.46 15.97 21.21
CA ASP A 87 -2.77 16.28 20.62
C ASP A 87 -2.66 16.37 19.10
N SER A 88 -1.50 16.77 18.57
CA SER A 88 -1.23 16.79 17.13
C SER A 88 -0.99 15.41 16.52
N ARG A 89 -0.54 14.43 17.31
CA ARG A 89 -0.22 13.06 16.84
C ARG A 89 -1.38 12.09 16.88
N GLN A 90 -2.40 12.34 17.70
CA GLN A 90 -3.61 11.50 17.80
C GLN A 90 -4.62 11.75 16.66
N MET A 91 -4.13 11.82 15.43
CA MET A 91 -4.97 12.02 14.26
C MET A 91 -5.25 10.69 13.56
N ILE A 92 -6.54 10.42 13.38
CA ILE A 92 -7.09 9.26 12.65
C ILE A 92 -6.46 9.22 11.26
N THR A 93 -5.80 8.11 10.90
CA THR A 93 -5.37 7.86 9.52
C THR A 93 -6.45 7.13 8.75
N SER A 94 -6.57 7.44 7.46
CA SER A 94 -7.37 6.62 6.52
C SER A 94 -6.61 5.38 6.02
N LEU A 95 -5.30 5.26 6.32
CA LEU A 95 -4.46 4.16 5.85
C LEU A 95 -4.66 2.90 6.70
N ALA A 96 -5.02 1.81 6.03
CA ALA A 96 -5.13 0.51 6.67
C ALA A 96 -3.75 -0.10 7.02
N PRO A 97 -3.66 -0.92 8.09
CA PRO A 97 -2.44 -1.63 8.50
C PRO A 97 -1.74 -2.39 7.39
N ALA A 98 -2.55 -3.18 6.68
CA ALA A 98 -2.13 -4.10 5.66
C ALA A 98 -3.23 -4.13 4.61
N VAL A 99 -2.80 -4.11 3.35
CA VAL A 99 -3.71 -4.18 2.20
C VAL A 99 -3.19 -5.19 1.21
N ARG A 100 -4.14 -5.90 0.60
CA ARG A 100 -3.94 -6.77 -0.55
C ARG A 100 -4.52 -6.08 -1.77
N VAL A 101 -3.71 -5.90 -2.80
CA VAL A 101 -4.05 -5.08 -3.95
C VAL A 101 -4.35 -5.98 -5.13
N THR A 102 -5.53 -5.82 -5.71
CA THR A 102 -5.99 -6.60 -6.86
C THR A 102 -6.24 -5.70 -8.06
N CYS A 103 -6.06 -6.22 -9.27
CA CYS A 103 -6.48 -5.53 -10.50
C CYS A 103 -7.91 -5.95 -10.84
N GLN A 104 -8.89 -5.07 -10.62
CA GLN A 104 -10.30 -5.36 -10.82
C GLN A 104 -10.88 -4.47 -11.93
N LYS A 105 -11.85 -5.01 -12.68
CA LYS A 105 -12.66 -4.24 -13.62
C LYS A 105 -13.86 -3.66 -12.88
N LEU A 106 -14.03 -2.34 -12.90
CA LEU A 106 -15.20 -1.69 -12.31
C LEU A 106 -16.35 -1.56 -13.32
N ASP A 107 -17.47 -1.03 -12.84
CA ASP A 107 -18.72 -0.83 -13.57
C ASP A 107 -18.59 0.13 -14.76
N ASP A 108 -17.65 1.07 -14.71
CA ASP A 108 -17.26 1.94 -15.83
C ASP A 108 -16.51 1.21 -16.97
N GLY A 109 -16.22 -0.08 -16.79
CA GLY A 109 -15.54 -0.92 -17.75
C GLY A 109 -14.01 -0.76 -17.79
N GLN A 110 -13.43 0.06 -16.91
CA GLN A 110 -11.99 0.26 -16.76
C GLN A 110 -11.42 -0.63 -15.65
N TYR A 111 -10.10 -0.84 -15.70
CA TYR A 111 -9.37 -1.60 -14.69
C TYR A 111 -8.69 -0.67 -13.69
N TYR A 112 -8.76 -1.05 -12.41
CA TYR A 112 -8.19 -0.30 -11.29
C TYR A 112 -7.41 -1.21 -10.36
N PHE A 113 -6.45 -0.64 -9.65
CA PHE A 113 -5.80 -1.30 -8.52
C PHE A 113 -6.61 -1.00 -7.26
N ILE A 114 -7.26 -2.02 -6.72
CA ILE A 114 -8.14 -1.91 -5.55
C ILE A 114 -7.42 -2.50 -4.34
N PRO A 115 -7.06 -1.68 -3.34
CA PRO A 115 -6.55 -2.16 -2.07
C PRO A 115 -7.70 -2.65 -1.18
N GLU A 116 -7.68 -3.93 -0.83
CA GLU A 116 -8.58 -4.54 0.14
C GLU A 116 -7.84 -4.71 1.47
N VAL A 117 -8.47 -4.34 2.58
CA VAL A 117 -7.88 -4.49 3.91
C VAL A 117 -7.71 -5.98 4.20
N VAL A 118 -6.49 -6.37 4.57
CA VAL A 118 -6.25 -7.72 5.07
C VAL A 118 -6.56 -7.69 6.56
N PRO A 119 -7.49 -8.53 7.06
CA PRO A 119 -7.70 -8.68 8.49
C PRO A 119 -6.38 -9.10 9.13
N ASP A 120 -6.01 -8.52 10.27
CA ASP A 120 -4.87 -9.01 11.04
C ASP A 120 -5.14 -10.49 11.38
N GLU A 121 -4.45 -11.42 10.72
CA GLU A 121 -4.40 -12.79 11.23
C GLU A 121 -3.57 -12.73 12.52
N PRO A 122 -4.12 -13.20 13.65
CA PRO A 122 -3.35 -13.22 14.90
C PRO A 122 -2.09 -14.06 14.69
N GLU A 123 -0.94 -13.54 15.12
CA GLU A 123 0.39 -14.18 15.02
C GLU A 123 0.45 -15.60 15.63
N ASP A 124 -0.60 -16.02 16.36
CA ASP A 124 -0.72 -17.31 17.02
C ASP A 124 -1.00 -18.51 16.08
N ALA A 125 -1.31 -18.30 14.79
CA ALA A 125 -1.63 -19.39 13.87
C ALA A 125 -0.43 -20.20 13.35
N LEU A 126 0.81 -19.78 13.65
CA LEU A 126 2.04 -20.46 13.21
C LEU A 126 2.67 -21.40 14.26
N MET A 127 1.97 -21.69 15.38
CA MET A 127 2.47 -22.54 16.47
C MET A 127 1.71 -23.88 16.62
N THR A 128 1.13 -24.44 15.55
CA THR A 128 0.63 -25.83 15.57
C THR A 128 0.96 -26.60 14.31
N ASP A 129 2.24 -26.83 14.04
CA ASP A 129 2.68 -28.08 13.40
C ASP A 129 4.10 -28.43 13.87
N GLY A 130 4.16 -29.00 15.08
CA GLY A 130 5.35 -29.59 15.67
C GLY A 130 4.91 -30.87 16.36
N GLY A 131 4.80 -31.93 15.55
CA GLY A 131 4.17 -33.19 15.91
C GLY A 131 4.86 -34.01 17.01
N GLN A 132 4.03 -34.96 17.48
CA GLN A 132 4.31 -36.32 17.95
C GLN A 132 5.20 -36.55 19.19
#